data_AF-A0A8J3TZ85-F1
#
_entry.id   AF-A0A8J3TZ85-F1
#
_cell.length_a   1.000
_cell.length_b   1.000
_cell.length_c   1.000
_cell.angle_alpha   90.00
_cell.angle_beta   90.00
_cell.angle_gamma   90.00
#
_symmetry.space_group_name_H-M   'P 1'
#
loop_
_entity.id
_entity.type
_entity.pdbx_description
1 polymer ?
#
loop_
_entity_poly.entity_id
_entity_poly.type
_entity_poly.pdbx_seq_one_letter_code
_entity_poly.pdbx_strand_id
1 'polypeptide(L)'
;MGEPLRRCTACGGWEYGGAPSCARCAALVDDIVEDAWREFLTRMLGTRPGVQGAGAGELDARGAGGHVPGAGSTGAAGDGRTAGDERAVAEMVAEEPDRHDWRVFDAALDRLTCDDCGDRLGRGLAGCPGCDLAHGFRYAAIETDRSGVPPGNEHAIRVNVSVVRRPHGISAPELLGRSLFLPFLLAGALPTTRQAQRMSALLKSGVTREEVAALVDAVSAEFSR
;
A
#
# COMPACT_ATOMS: atom_id res chain seq x y z
N MET A 1 -5.61 13.69 -11.22
CA MET A 1 -4.35 14.46 -11.04
C MET A 1 -3.59 13.82 -9.89
N GLY A 2 -2.28 13.64 -10.02
CA GLY A 2 -1.44 13.02 -9.00
C GLY A 2 -1.19 13.92 -7.78
N GLU A 3 -0.53 13.37 -6.77
CA GLU A 3 -0.15 14.12 -5.57
C GLU A 3 0.95 15.15 -5.88
N PRO A 4 0.86 16.38 -5.36
CA PRO A 4 1.91 17.36 -5.58
C PRO A 4 3.20 16.93 -4.89
N LEU A 5 4.35 17.19 -5.53
CA LEU A 5 5.67 16.91 -4.97
C LEU A 5 5.91 17.73 -3.70
N ARG A 6 6.39 17.07 -2.65
CA ARG A 6 6.66 17.67 -1.33
C ARG A 6 8.02 17.25 -0.80
N ARG A 7 8.68 18.12 -0.02
CA ARG A 7 9.94 17.78 0.65
C ARG A 7 9.66 17.09 1.98
N CYS A 8 10.38 16.01 2.23
CA CYS A 8 10.36 15.29 3.49
C CYS A 8 11.08 16.11 4.56
N THR A 9 10.40 16.35 5.69
CA THR A 9 10.94 17.10 6.82
C THR A 9 12.04 16.35 7.59
N ALA A 10 12.15 15.03 7.41
CA ALA A 10 13.13 14.21 8.13
C ALA A 10 14.47 14.06 7.39
N CYS A 11 14.45 13.78 6.08
CA CYS A 11 15.68 13.59 5.30
C CYS A 11 15.99 14.74 4.34
N GLY A 12 15.10 15.74 4.24
CA GLY A 12 15.24 16.86 3.32
C GLY A 12 15.04 16.53 1.84
N GLY A 13 14.96 15.25 1.45
CA GLY A 13 14.66 14.80 0.08
C GLY A 13 13.18 14.95 -0.30
N TRP A 14 12.79 14.49 -1.49
CA TRP A 14 11.37 14.37 -1.85
C TRP A 14 10.69 13.27 -1.02
N GLU A 15 9.45 13.50 -0.58
CA GLU A 15 8.60 12.48 0.05
C GLU A 15 8.55 11.22 -0.80
N TYR A 16 8.43 10.03 -0.18
CA TYR A 16 8.62 8.71 -0.80
C TYR A 16 10.07 8.41 -1.26
N GLY A 17 10.76 9.36 -1.89
CA GLY A 17 12.09 9.14 -2.48
C GLY A 17 13.27 9.07 -1.50
N GLY A 18 13.02 9.28 -0.22
CA GLY A 18 13.97 9.01 0.86
C GLY A 18 13.98 7.54 1.31
N ALA A 19 13.07 6.70 0.82
CA ALA A 19 13.04 5.29 1.17
C ALA A 19 14.23 4.52 0.53
N PRO A 20 14.63 3.37 1.11
CA PRO A 20 14.26 2.89 2.43
C PRO A 20 15.10 3.51 3.57
N SER A 21 16.07 4.40 3.27
CA SER A 21 17.00 4.95 4.28
C SER A 21 16.38 6.00 5.21
N CYS A 22 15.19 6.50 4.91
CA CYS A 22 14.41 7.40 5.76
C CYS A 22 13.12 6.72 6.21
N ALA A 23 12.97 6.51 7.53
CA ALA A 23 11.79 5.85 8.11
C ALA A 23 10.47 6.56 7.75
N ARG A 24 10.45 7.91 7.72
CA ARG A 24 9.27 8.66 7.31
C ARG A 24 8.90 8.38 5.85
N CYS A 25 9.88 8.39 4.94
CA CYS A 25 9.60 8.08 3.54
C CYS A 25 9.21 6.62 3.35
N ALA A 26 9.80 5.68 4.10
CA ALA A 26 9.40 4.28 4.07
C ALA A 26 7.94 4.09 4.52
N ALA A 27 7.52 4.77 5.59
CA ALA A 27 6.13 4.75 6.05
C ALA A 27 5.16 5.32 4.99
N LEU A 28 5.54 6.42 4.32
CA LEU A 28 4.74 6.95 3.21
C LEU A 28 4.62 5.94 2.05
N VAL A 29 5.68 5.18 1.75
CA VAL A 29 5.60 4.12 0.73
C VAL A 29 4.64 3.00 1.14
N ASP A 30 4.60 2.65 2.42
CA ASP A 30 3.61 1.70 2.94
C ASP A 30 2.19 2.29 2.84
N ASP A 31 2.00 3.58 3.14
CA ASP A 31 0.69 4.25 3.08
C ASP A 31 0.04 4.21 1.68
N ILE A 32 0.82 4.10 0.60
CA ILE A 32 0.32 3.97 -0.79
C ILE A 32 -0.69 2.82 -0.92
N VAL A 33 -0.47 1.72 -0.21
CA VAL A 33 -1.34 0.53 -0.28
C VAL A 33 -2.39 0.52 0.82
N GLU A 34 -2.11 1.19 1.95
CA GLU A 34 -2.99 1.23 3.12
C GLU A 34 -4.31 1.97 2.86
N ASP A 35 -4.31 3.03 2.06
CA ASP A 35 -5.54 3.75 1.70
C ASP A 35 -6.53 2.85 0.94
N ALA A 36 -6.04 2.15 -0.09
CA ALA A 36 -6.85 1.22 -0.88
C ALA A 36 -7.40 0.07 -0.02
N TRP A 37 -6.61 -0.40 0.94
CA TRP A 37 -7.03 -1.42 1.89
C TRP A 37 -8.17 -0.95 2.80
N ARG A 38 -8.06 0.26 3.38
CA ARG A 38 -9.11 0.85 4.21
C ARG A 38 -10.42 1.01 3.44
N GLU A 39 -10.36 1.48 2.20
CA GLU A 39 -11.52 1.59 1.32
C GLU A 39 -12.11 0.22 0.99
N PHE A 40 -11.26 -0.78 0.72
CA PHE A 40 -11.68 -2.15 0.46
C PHE A 40 -12.40 -2.79 1.65
N LEU A 41 -11.82 -2.72 2.85
CA LEU A 41 -12.45 -3.21 4.07
C LEU A 41 -13.77 -2.49 4.34
N THR A 42 -13.83 -1.19 4.12
CA THR A 42 -15.08 -0.42 4.27
C THR A 42 -16.16 -0.93 3.32
N ARG A 43 -15.82 -1.26 2.06
CA ARG A 43 -16.80 -1.81 1.11
C ARG A 43 -17.20 -3.25 1.44
N MET A 44 -16.26 -4.08 1.87
CA MET A 44 -16.51 -5.50 2.13
C MET A 44 -17.27 -5.73 3.44
N LEU A 45 -16.89 -4.99 4.49
CA LEU A 45 -17.40 -5.19 5.85
C LEU A 45 -18.42 -4.11 6.25
N GLY A 46 -18.49 -2.99 5.52
CA GLY A 46 -19.46 -1.92 5.75
C GLY A 46 -20.88 -2.30 5.32
N THR A 47 -21.69 -2.65 6.32
CA THR A 47 -23.16 -2.79 6.31
C THR A 47 -23.78 -3.69 5.24
N ARG A 48 -24.09 -4.93 5.62
CA ARG A 48 -25.31 -5.60 5.15
C ARG A 48 -26.53 -4.78 5.63
N PRO A 49 -27.47 -4.35 4.78
CA PRO A 49 -28.78 -3.92 5.27
C PRO A 49 -29.42 -5.10 6.00
N GLY A 50 -29.87 -4.83 7.23
CA GLY A 50 -30.30 -5.85 8.18
C GLY A 50 -31.29 -6.84 7.58
N VAL A 51 -31.02 -8.13 7.78
CA VAL A 51 -32.09 -9.11 7.91
C VAL A 51 -32.88 -8.68 9.16
N GLN A 52 -33.96 -7.93 8.93
CA GLN A 52 -34.98 -7.73 9.96
C GLN A 52 -35.44 -9.13 10.37
N GLY A 53 -35.16 -9.49 11.62
CA GLY A 53 -35.76 -10.64 12.27
C GLY A 53 -37.27 -10.49 12.15
N ALA A 54 -37.87 -11.35 11.34
CA ALA A 54 -39.30 -11.54 11.32
C ALA A 54 -39.71 -12.12 12.68
N GLY A 55 -40.72 -11.49 13.30
CA GLY A 55 -41.59 -12.15 14.26
C GLY A 55 -41.34 -11.82 15.72
N ALA A 56 -41.86 -10.66 16.14
CA ALA A 56 -42.44 -10.55 17.46
C ALA A 56 -43.65 -11.52 17.54
N GLY A 57 -43.60 -12.42 18.52
CA GLY A 57 -44.70 -13.26 18.97
C GLY A 57 -44.71 -13.22 20.50
N GLU A 58 -45.47 -12.26 21.00
CA GLU A 58 -45.77 -11.94 22.39
C GLU A 58 -46.42 -13.13 23.14
N LEU A 59 -46.06 -13.33 24.42
CA LEU A 59 -46.97 -13.73 25.51
C LEU A 59 -46.26 -13.64 26.88
N ASP A 60 -46.69 -12.64 27.65
CA ASP A 60 -46.84 -12.54 29.12
C ASP A 60 -46.00 -13.41 30.09
N ALA A 61 -45.34 -12.76 31.07
CA ALA A 61 -45.79 -12.76 32.47
C ALA A 61 -44.79 -12.10 33.44
N ARG A 62 -45.29 -11.06 34.14
CA ARG A 62 -45.08 -10.68 35.57
C ARG A 62 -43.78 -11.09 36.29
N GLY A 63 -43.07 -10.10 36.84
CA GLY A 63 -42.19 -10.30 38.00
C GLY A 63 -41.35 -9.08 38.37
N ALA A 64 -41.63 -8.48 39.53
CA ALA A 64 -41.01 -7.27 40.07
C ALA A 64 -39.61 -7.52 40.69
N GLY A 65 -38.81 -6.44 40.75
CA GLY A 65 -37.52 -6.33 41.48
C GLY A 65 -36.39 -5.94 40.52
N GLY A 66 -35.80 -4.76 40.52
CA GLY A 66 -35.38 -3.96 41.66
C GLY A 66 -33.88 -4.12 41.90
N HIS A 67 -33.05 -3.70 40.94
CA HIS A 67 -31.59 -3.55 41.15
C HIS A 67 -31.00 -2.55 40.15
N VAL A 68 -30.30 -1.54 40.67
CA VAL A 68 -29.46 -0.61 39.91
C VAL A 68 -28.01 -0.93 40.25
N PRO A 69 -27.17 -1.17 39.22
CA PRO A 69 -25.89 -0.47 39.13
C PRO A 69 -25.71 0.03 37.69
N GLY A 70 -25.32 1.27 37.47
CA GLY A 70 -23.94 1.69 37.60
C GLY A 70 -23.56 2.33 36.26
N ALA A 71 -23.07 3.56 36.30
CA ALA A 71 -22.78 4.37 35.12
C ALA A 71 -21.74 3.67 34.22
N GLY A 72 -22.23 3.09 33.13
CA GLY A 72 -21.43 2.60 32.02
C GLY A 72 -21.06 3.77 31.11
N SER A 73 -19.76 4.02 31.03
CA SER A 73 -19.06 4.87 30.08
C SER A 73 -19.70 4.88 28.69
N THR A 74 -19.90 6.08 28.14
CA THR A 74 -20.08 6.32 26.71
C THR A 74 -18.85 5.82 25.95
N GLY A 75 -18.83 4.53 25.61
CA GLY A 75 -17.95 3.98 24.60
C GLY A 75 -18.38 4.54 23.25
N ALA A 76 -17.48 5.27 22.60
CA ALA A 76 -17.62 5.60 21.19
C ALA A 76 -17.95 4.32 20.41
N ALA A 77 -18.91 4.40 19.49
CA ALA A 77 -19.24 3.33 18.57
C ALA A 77 -18.00 2.96 17.75
N GLY A 78 -17.22 2.00 18.26
CA GLY A 78 -16.16 1.34 17.53
C GLY A 78 -16.82 0.46 16.49
N ASP A 79 -16.57 0.76 15.23
CA ASP A 79 -16.82 -0.10 14.09
C ASP A 79 -16.41 -1.54 14.45
N GLY A 80 -17.38 -2.47 14.53
CA GLY A 80 -17.25 -3.78 15.15
C GLY A 80 -16.33 -4.78 14.44
N ARG A 81 -15.29 -4.30 13.75
CA ARG A 81 -14.26 -5.07 13.06
C ARG A 81 -13.23 -5.59 14.06
N THR A 82 -13.02 -6.90 14.10
CA THR A 82 -11.92 -7.49 14.87
C THR A 82 -10.66 -7.63 14.02
N ALA A 83 -9.49 -7.69 14.65
CA ALA A 83 -8.24 -8.03 13.96
C ALA A 83 -8.30 -9.42 13.28
N GLY A 84 -9.16 -10.33 13.78
CA GLY A 84 -9.41 -11.63 13.16
C GLY A 84 -10.16 -11.52 11.84
N ASP A 85 -11.14 -10.62 11.74
CA ASP A 85 -11.88 -10.37 10.51
C ASP A 85 -10.97 -9.79 9.42
N GLU A 86 -10.11 -8.83 9.78
CA GLU A 86 -9.15 -8.24 8.84
C GLU A 86 -8.15 -9.27 8.31
N ARG A 87 -7.64 -10.16 9.17
CA ARG A 87 -6.74 -11.23 8.75
C ARG A 87 -7.41 -12.22 7.81
N ALA A 88 -8.64 -12.67 8.11
CA ALA A 88 -9.36 -13.60 7.24
C ALA A 88 -9.63 -13.01 5.85
N VAL A 89 -9.92 -11.70 5.78
CA VAL A 89 -10.05 -10.99 4.52
C VAL A 89 -8.72 -10.91 3.76
N ALA A 90 -7.61 -10.68 4.47
CA ALA A 90 -6.28 -10.66 3.86
C ALA A 90 -5.87 -12.03 3.29
N GLU A 91 -6.20 -13.12 3.97
CA GLU A 91 -5.98 -14.49 3.50
C GLU A 91 -6.75 -14.74 2.19
N MET A 92 -8.03 -14.41 2.15
CA MET A 92 -8.85 -14.52 0.93
C MET A 92 -8.28 -13.70 -0.24
N VAL A 93 -7.88 -12.45 0.01
CA VAL A 93 -7.28 -11.60 -1.04
C VAL A 93 -5.96 -12.19 -1.55
N ALA A 94 -5.15 -12.78 -0.67
CA ALA A 94 -3.87 -13.37 -1.03
C ALA A 94 -4.03 -14.64 -1.90
N GLU A 95 -5.11 -15.40 -1.70
CA GLU A 95 -5.46 -16.59 -2.49
C GLU A 95 -6.00 -16.26 -3.88
N GLU A 96 -6.56 -15.06 -4.06
CA GLU A 96 -7.22 -14.62 -5.30
C GLU A 96 -6.56 -13.38 -5.94
N PRO A 97 -5.24 -13.40 -6.22
CA PRO A 97 -4.50 -12.20 -6.64
C PRO A 97 -5.14 -11.52 -7.86
N ASP A 98 -5.59 -12.29 -8.85
CA ASP A 98 -6.17 -11.82 -10.12
C ASP A 98 -7.56 -11.20 -9.99
N ARG A 99 -8.17 -11.24 -8.80
CA ARG A 99 -9.48 -10.64 -8.52
C ARG A 99 -9.40 -9.30 -7.81
N HIS A 100 -8.20 -8.87 -7.42
CA HIS A 100 -8.00 -7.68 -6.59
C HIS A 100 -7.05 -6.68 -7.24
N ASP A 101 -7.30 -5.39 -6.98
CA ASP A 101 -6.36 -4.32 -7.33
C ASP A 101 -5.04 -4.54 -6.58
N TRP A 102 -3.93 -4.27 -7.25
CA TRP A 102 -2.60 -4.52 -6.70
C TRP A 102 -2.36 -3.87 -5.33
N ARG A 103 -2.92 -2.69 -5.05
CA ARG A 103 -2.77 -2.02 -3.74
C ARG A 103 -3.47 -2.80 -2.64
N VAL A 104 -4.66 -3.33 -2.94
CA VAL A 104 -5.41 -4.19 -2.00
C VAL A 104 -4.63 -5.48 -1.75
N PHE A 105 -4.12 -6.10 -2.80
CA PHE A 105 -3.30 -7.32 -2.69
C PHE A 105 -2.02 -7.08 -1.86
N ASP A 106 -1.27 -6.03 -2.18
CA ASP A 106 -0.02 -5.72 -1.49
C ASP A 106 -0.21 -5.31 -0.03
N ALA A 107 -1.35 -4.70 0.31
CA ALA A 107 -1.71 -4.42 1.70
C ALA A 107 -2.18 -5.68 2.42
N ALA A 108 -2.91 -6.59 1.76
CA ALA A 108 -3.29 -7.88 2.32
C ALA A 108 -2.06 -8.70 2.72
N LEU A 109 -1.04 -8.77 1.85
CA LEU A 109 0.22 -9.44 2.16
C LEU A 109 0.90 -8.88 3.43
N ASP A 110 0.76 -7.59 3.72
CA ASP A 110 1.33 -6.96 4.93
C ASP A 110 0.64 -7.39 6.23
N ARG A 111 -0.58 -7.94 6.15
CA ARG A 111 -1.31 -8.49 7.31
C ARG A 111 -0.92 -9.94 7.58
N LEU A 112 -0.24 -10.59 6.65
CA LEU A 112 0.12 -11.99 6.73
C LEU A 112 1.59 -12.13 7.13
N THR A 113 1.86 -13.16 7.92
CA THR A 113 3.22 -13.57 8.28
C THR A 113 3.63 -14.73 7.39
N CYS A 114 4.88 -14.73 6.94
CA CYS A 114 5.45 -15.84 6.19
C CYS A 114 5.83 -16.98 7.13
N ASP A 115 5.30 -18.18 6.88
CA ASP A 115 5.58 -19.36 7.70
C ASP A 115 7.05 -19.83 7.61
N ASP A 116 7.76 -19.50 6.53
CA ASP A 116 9.16 -19.89 6.34
C ASP A 116 10.15 -19.00 7.11
N CYS A 117 9.91 -17.68 7.16
CA CYS A 117 10.88 -16.72 7.70
C CYS A 117 10.35 -15.82 8.83
N GLY A 118 9.05 -15.87 9.14
CA GLY A 118 8.42 -15.08 10.21
C GLY A 118 8.28 -13.58 9.91
N ASP A 119 8.71 -13.11 8.74
CA ASP A 119 8.54 -11.72 8.30
C ASP A 119 7.14 -11.50 7.70
N ARG A 120 6.79 -10.26 7.35
CA ARG A 120 5.59 -9.98 6.55
C ARG A 120 5.70 -10.70 5.19
N LEU A 121 4.60 -11.32 4.76
CA LEU A 121 4.59 -12.13 3.56
C LEU A 121 5.00 -11.30 2.33
N GLY A 122 5.99 -11.79 1.58
CA GLY A 122 6.53 -11.09 0.42
C GLY A 122 7.47 -9.92 0.72
N ARG A 123 7.89 -9.72 1.98
CA ARG A 123 8.93 -8.75 2.39
C ARG A 123 10.24 -9.38 2.87
N GLY A 124 10.22 -10.67 3.18
CA GLY A 124 11.41 -11.40 3.62
C GLY A 124 12.55 -11.38 2.62
N LEU A 125 13.74 -11.78 3.10
CA LEU A 125 14.99 -11.84 2.35
C LEU A 125 14.83 -12.58 1.00
N ALA A 126 15.63 -12.19 0.01
CA ALA A 126 15.75 -12.92 -1.25
C ALA A 126 16.14 -14.38 -0.99
N GLY A 127 15.43 -15.33 -1.61
CA GLY A 127 15.63 -16.78 -1.43
C GLY A 127 14.71 -17.44 -0.40
N CYS A 128 13.86 -16.69 0.32
CA CYS A 128 12.80 -17.26 1.14
C CYS A 128 11.65 -17.77 0.24
N PRO A 129 11.33 -19.08 0.21
CA PRO A 129 10.37 -19.65 -0.73
C PRO A 129 8.98 -18.99 -0.68
N GLY A 130 8.37 -18.89 0.50
CA GLY A 130 7.05 -18.27 0.67
C GLY A 130 7.04 -16.78 0.29
N CYS A 131 8.09 -16.04 0.62
CA CYS A 131 8.19 -14.63 0.24
C CYS A 131 8.46 -14.43 -1.25
N ASP A 132 9.27 -15.28 -1.89
CA ASP A 132 9.52 -15.23 -3.34
C ASP A 132 8.26 -15.59 -4.13
N LEU A 133 7.51 -16.60 -3.67
CA LEU A 133 6.24 -16.98 -4.27
C LEU A 133 5.20 -15.85 -4.16
N ALA A 134 5.00 -15.30 -2.96
CA ALA A 134 4.11 -14.16 -2.76
C ALA A 134 4.52 -12.94 -3.59
N HIS A 135 5.83 -12.67 -3.69
CA HIS A 135 6.35 -11.60 -4.56
C HIS A 135 6.03 -11.85 -6.04
N GLY A 136 6.10 -13.10 -6.51
CA GLY A 136 5.71 -13.49 -7.87
C GLY A 136 4.21 -13.28 -8.14
N PHE A 137 3.34 -13.63 -7.19
CA PHE A 137 1.89 -13.47 -7.35
C PHE A 137 1.43 -12.01 -7.40
N ARG A 138 2.22 -11.06 -6.88
CA ARG A 138 1.94 -9.62 -7.03
C ARG A 138 1.65 -9.20 -8.47
N TYR A 139 2.29 -9.86 -9.45
CA TYR A 139 2.15 -9.53 -10.86
C TYR A 139 0.87 -10.07 -11.50
N ALA A 140 0.16 -10.99 -10.84
CA ALA A 140 -1.17 -11.43 -11.26
C ALA A 140 -2.28 -10.45 -10.87
N ALA A 141 -2.03 -9.56 -9.90
CA ALA A 141 -3.02 -8.59 -9.44
C ALA A 141 -3.39 -7.56 -10.51
N ILE A 142 -4.63 -7.10 -10.44
CA ILE A 142 -5.22 -6.16 -11.39
C ILE A 142 -4.53 -4.80 -11.25
N GLU A 143 -4.10 -4.24 -12.36
CA GLU A 143 -3.58 -2.87 -12.44
C GLU A 143 -4.67 -1.96 -13.01
N THR A 144 -5.27 -1.14 -12.15
CA THR A 144 -6.22 -0.10 -12.59
C THR A 144 -5.59 1.26 -12.43
N ASP A 145 -5.29 1.93 -13.55
CA ASP A 145 -4.77 3.30 -13.52
C ASP A 145 -5.75 4.26 -12.82
N ARG A 146 -5.22 5.11 -11.94
CA ARG A 146 -6.01 6.16 -11.28
C ARG A 146 -6.52 7.19 -12.29
N SER A 147 -7.57 7.93 -11.94
CA SER A 147 -8.10 8.96 -12.83
C SER A 147 -7.10 10.11 -13.09
N GLY A 148 -6.93 10.46 -14.37
CA GLY A 148 -6.13 11.60 -14.81
C GLY A 148 -4.61 11.39 -14.73
N VAL A 149 -4.13 10.15 -14.85
CA VAL A 149 -2.72 9.83 -15.13
C VAL A 149 -2.62 9.07 -16.47
N PRO A 150 -1.43 9.04 -17.11
CA PRO A 150 -1.23 8.27 -18.32
C PRO A 150 -1.45 6.76 -18.11
N PRO A 151 -1.87 6.00 -19.16
CA PRO A 151 -1.95 4.55 -19.08
C PRO A 151 -0.61 3.90 -18.70
N GLY A 152 -0.64 2.92 -17.80
CA GLY A 152 0.53 2.21 -17.28
C GLY A 152 1.25 2.94 -16.13
N ASN A 153 0.67 4.02 -15.58
CA ASN A 153 1.27 4.72 -14.45
C ASN A 153 1.22 3.87 -13.17
N GLU A 154 0.11 3.19 -12.91
CA GLU A 154 -0.01 2.29 -11.75
C GLU A 154 0.90 1.07 -11.87
N HIS A 155 1.10 0.57 -13.09
CA HIS A 155 2.13 -0.43 -13.35
C HIS A 155 3.52 0.05 -12.92
N ALA A 156 3.90 1.26 -13.34
CA ALA A 156 5.17 1.85 -12.95
C ALA A 156 5.26 2.02 -11.42
N ILE A 157 4.21 2.51 -10.76
CA ILE A 157 4.20 2.66 -9.30
C ILE A 157 4.39 1.31 -8.61
N ARG A 158 3.60 0.29 -8.98
CA ARG A 158 3.67 -1.05 -8.40
C ARG A 158 5.08 -1.62 -8.46
N VAL A 159 5.73 -1.53 -9.63
CA VAL A 159 7.12 -2.02 -9.82
C VAL A 159 8.11 -1.28 -8.91
N ASN A 160 7.95 0.03 -8.72
CA ASN A 160 8.83 0.79 -7.84
C ASN A 160 8.56 0.47 -6.36
N VAL A 161 7.29 0.40 -5.97
CA VAL A 161 6.85 0.04 -4.61
C VAL A 161 7.34 -1.36 -4.23
N SER A 162 7.22 -2.35 -5.13
CA SER A 162 7.64 -3.72 -4.85
C SER A 162 9.14 -3.85 -4.60
N VAL A 163 9.97 -3.08 -5.30
CA VAL A 163 11.42 -3.01 -5.10
C VAL A 163 11.76 -2.27 -3.80
N VAL A 164 11.14 -1.11 -3.56
CA VAL A 164 11.45 -0.28 -2.38
C VAL A 164 11.06 -0.99 -1.09
N ARG A 165 9.94 -1.73 -1.10
CA ARG A 165 9.46 -2.51 0.06
C ARG A 165 10.19 -3.84 0.26
N ARG A 166 10.94 -4.31 -0.74
CA ARG A 166 11.77 -5.52 -0.68
C ARG A 166 13.16 -5.27 -1.28
N PRO A 167 14.04 -4.51 -0.59
CA PRO A 167 15.34 -4.11 -1.14
C PRO A 167 16.36 -5.25 -1.23
N HIS A 168 16.11 -6.39 -0.57
CA HIS A 168 17.04 -7.52 -0.55
C HIS A 168 17.21 -8.14 -1.94
N GLY A 169 18.45 -8.31 -2.36
CA GLY A 169 18.77 -8.83 -3.71
C GLY A 169 18.72 -7.78 -4.82
N ILE A 170 18.35 -6.53 -4.50
CA ILE A 170 18.35 -5.42 -5.46
C ILE A 170 19.64 -4.63 -5.34
N SER A 171 20.22 -4.25 -6.49
CA SER A 171 21.42 -3.42 -6.50
C SER A 171 21.17 -2.03 -5.91
N ALA A 172 22.16 -1.44 -5.23
CA ALA A 172 22.02 -0.10 -4.65
C ALA A 172 21.62 0.99 -5.69
N PRO A 173 22.17 1.01 -6.92
CA PRO A 173 21.74 1.98 -7.93
C PRO A 173 20.29 1.78 -8.39
N GLU A 174 19.82 0.53 -8.50
CA GLU A 174 18.43 0.27 -8.85
C GLU A 174 17.50 0.74 -7.72
N LEU A 175 17.79 0.35 -6.47
CA LEU A 175 17.00 0.78 -5.32
C LEU A 175 16.92 2.31 -5.21
N LEU A 176 18.06 3.00 -5.41
CA LEU A 176 18.12 4.46 -5.43
C LEU A 176 17.22 5.03 -6.55
N GLY A 177 17.35 4.50 -7.76
CA GLY A 177 16.52 4.91 -8.90
C GLY A 177 15.04 4.74 -8.63
N ARG A 178 14.63 3.55 -8.17
CA ARG A 178 13.22 3.24 -7.91
C ARG A 178 12.62 4.16 -6.86
N SER A 179 13.37 4.40 -5.78
CA SER A 179 12.98 5.32 -4.73
C SER A 179 12.83 6.74 -5.27
N LEU A 180 13.82 7.24 -6.02
CA LEU A 180 13.78 8.60 -6.54
C LEU A 180 12.71 8.84 -7.62
N PHE A 181 12.27 7.82 -8.35
CA PHE A 181 11.20 7.95 -9.35
C PHE A 181 9.79 7.94 -8.75
N LEU A 182 9.60 7.23 -7.64
CA LEU A 182 8.28 7.05 -7.02
C LEU A 182 7.50 8.36 -6.78
N PRO A 183 8.09 9.47 -6.29
CA PRO A 183 7.35 10.72 -6.06
C PRO A 183 6.75 11.29 -7.36
N PHE A 184 7.44 11.13 -8.49
CA PHE A 184 7.00 11.65 -9.80
C PHE A 184 5.88 10.81 -10.39
N LEU A 185 5.98 9.49 -10.26
CA LEU A 185 4.92 8.57 -10.67
C LEU A 185 3.63 8.82 -9.87
N LEU A 186 3.76 9.11 -8.57
CA LEU A 186 2.62 9.50 -7.72
C LEU A 186 2.03 10.86 -8.10
N ALA A 187 2.85 11.77 -8.63
CA ALA A 187 2.42 13.02 -9.24
C ALA A 187 1.80 12.85 -10.65
N GLY A 188 1.85 11.63 -11.21
CA GLY A 188 1.31 11.30 -12.54
C GLY A 188 2.30 11.53 -13.70
N ALA A 189 3.56 11.79 -13.41
CA ALA A 189 4.62 11.97 -14.40
C ALA A 189 5.22 10.61 -14.78
N LEU A 190 4.65 9.97 -15.81
CA LEU A 190 5.15 8.71 -16.35
C LEU A 190 6.26 8.95 -17.39
N PRO A 191 7.51 8.51 -17.16
CA PRO A 191 8.56 8.63 -18.16
C PRO A 191 8.30 7.71 -19.35
N THR A 192 8.67 8.18 -20.55
CA THR A 192 8.77 7.31 -21.73
C THR A 192 9.85 6.24 -21.54
N THR A 193 9.77 5.14 -22.29
CA THR A 193 10.79 4.07 -22.29
C THR A 193 12.20 4.62 -22.50
N ARG A 194 12.37 5.60 -23.41
CA ARG A 194 13.66 6.22 -23.69
C ARG A 194 14.19 7.00 -22.49
N GLN A 195 13.34 7.77 -21.82
CA GLN A 195 13.72 8.50 -20.60
C GLN A 195 14.10 7.53 -19.47
N ALA A 196 13.32 6.46 -19.28
CA ALA A 196 13.60 5.42 -18.29
C ALA A 196 14.95 4.71 -18.55
N GLN A 197 15.22 4.34 -19.81
CA GLN A 197 16.50 3.74 -20.22
C GLN A 197 17.68 4.69 -20.01
N ARG A 198 17.53 5.97 -20.38
CA ARG A 198 18.58 6.99 -20.16
C ARG A 198 18.89 7.16 -18.68
N MET A 199 17.87 7.22 -17.82
CA MET A 199 18.09 7.32 -16.38
C MET A 199 18.74 6.05 -15.81
N SER A 200 18.30 4.87 -16.24
CA SER A 200 18.91 3.61 -15.82
C SER A 200 20.40 3.56 -16.17
N ALA A 201 20.78 4.02 -17.36
CA ALA A 201 22.18 4.11 -17.78
C ALA A 201 23.00 5.06 -16.89
N LEU A 202 22.45 6.23 -16.55
CA LEU A 202 23.08 7.18 -15.64
C LEU A 202 23.28 6.58 -14.25
N LEU A 203 22.24 6.00 -13.65
CA LEU A 203 22.33 5.35 -12.33
C LEU A 203 23.42 4.28 -12.30
N LYS A 204 23.53 3.48 -13.37
CA LYS A 204 24.55 2.44 -13.51
C LYS A 204 25.97 2.99 -13.67
N SER A 205 26.14 4.24 -14.09
CA SER A 205 27.46 4.87 -14.19
C SER A 205 27.97 5.45 -12.86
N GLY A 206 27.22 5.28 -11.77
CA GLY A 206 27.66 5.68 -10.43
C GLY A 206 27.35 7.13 -10.04
N VAL A 207 26.38 7.77 -10.69
CA VAL A 207 25.88 9.10 -10.28
C VAL A 207 25.36 9.10 -8.84
N THR A 208 25.62 10.21 -8.16
CA THR A 208 25.20 10.48 -6.79
C THR A 208 23.69 10.75 -6.68
N ARG A 209 23.14 10.66 -5.46
CA ARG A 209 21.72 10.98 -5.20
C ARG A 209 21.40 12.42 -5.61
N GLU A 210 22.33 13.34 -5.41
CA GLU A 210 22.22 14.76 -5.72
C GLU A 210 22.15 14.99 -7.24
N GLU A 211 22.98 14.30 -8.01
CA GLU A 211 22.96 14.38 -9.48
C GLU A 211 21.67 13.79 -10.06
N VAL A 212 21.17 12.68 -9.50
CA VAL A 212 19.88 12.12 -9.89
C VAL A 212 18.73 13.04 -9.48
N ALA A 213 18.79 13.64 -8.29
CA ALA A 213 17.79 14.62 -7.84
C ALA A 213 17.76 15.86 -8.78
N ALA A 214 18.91 16.34 -9.24
CA ALA A 214 18.97 17.44 -10.20
C ALA A 214 18.40 17.08 -11.58
N LEU A 215 18.67 15.86 -12.07
CA LEU A 215 18.07 15.34 -13.30
C LEU A 215 16.54 15.21 -13.17
N VAL A 216 16.10 14.77 -12.00
CA VAL A 216 14.70 14.64 -11.63
C VAL A 216 14.01 16.01 -11.56
N ASP A 217 14.65 17.02 -10.96
CA ASP A 217 14.14 18.39 -10.92
C ASP A 217 14.02 18.99 -12.34
N ALA A 218 15.00 18.73 -13.22
CA ALA A 218 14.96 19.17 -14.61
C ALA A 218 13.78 18.55 -15.39
N VAL A 219 13.53 17.26 -15.21
CA VAL A 219 12.39 16.55 -15.82
C VAL A 219 11.04 17.07 -15.27
N SER A 220 10.98 17.40 -13.99
CA SER A 220 9.77 17.94 -13.35
C SER A 220 9.40 19.33 -13.87
N ALA A 221 10.40 20.16 -14.18
CA ALA A 221 10.22 21.46 -14.80
C ALA A 221 9.75 21.38 -16.27
N GLU A 222 9.89 20.22 -16.92
CA GLU A 222 9.31 19.95 -18.25
C GLU A 222 7.85 19.53 -18.16
N PHE A 223 7.46 18.77 -17.12
CA PHE A 223 6.07 18.36 -16.87
C PHE A 223 5.16 19.47 -16.34
N SER A 224 5.73 20.56 -15.82
CA SER A 224 4.99 21.70 -15.28
C SER A 224 4.74 22.84 -16.29
N ARG A 225 5.07 22.63 -17.57
CA ARG A 225 4.81 23.56 -18.68
C ARG A 225 3.72 23.03 -19.59
#